data_AF-A0A7S2L1Z6-F1
#
_entry.id   AF-A0A7S2L1Z6-F1
#
_cell.length_a   1.000
_cell.length_b   1.000
_cell.length_c   1.000
_cell.angle_alpha   90.00
_cell.angle_beta   90.00
_cell.angle_gamma   90.00
#
_symmetry.space_group_name_H-M   'P 1'
#
loop_
_entity.id
_entity.type
_entity.pdbx_description
1 polymer ?
#
loop_
_entity_poly.entity_id
_entity_poly.type
_entity_poly.pdbx_seq_one_letter_code
_entity_poly.pdbx_strand_id
1 'polypeptide(L)'
;MATLCALLDATASARAIDLQQVRIDPETGLLRDTYGRTRIFHGVNVVYKKAPWYPPSAAFSPEDSLDNETMDNLRSWGFNVVRLGVMWPGVEPAPGSIDLAYLAEMRRLAEELARRGVYTMVDLHQDIGSRRFCGEGFPEHYIDELERDPTSTFSRAAPFPAPLPMRPPAPAANGTAPLLENCLQHSFTDYYLTEKVGSLWKELYTPASSLQEGFLRFWRAVANAFVGKPYIVGYELLNEPSGWCLEGDALSCAVQPIGNDVETRHLTPLYQAAAEAIRAIDPRTPIWYEPAVLPKVTDVFKEKPLGNDTQQGLAYHIYCQPGDGAGPMSAAICYMAQDLFTTNYFSWLRRFKGVGGFMTEFGAIGDTSGELLHLQRLLRFADDAFQSWTYWMLKKFGDFTTANAAESLYDEHGELEVPKLKALSRTYAPAIGGTPTRMAFDPDTGAFELVFVASVRTAPTVLYVNEELHYPHGYDVEVTPTGCLNMRSLEKNYVELGLAASARCFGAVVTVQVHRKAPANGQRSPQLLV
;
A
#
# COMPACT_ATOMS: atom_id res chain seq x y z
N MET A 1 -6.19 35.34 56.03
CA MET A 1 -5.06 34.66 55.37
C MET A 1 -5.60 33.43 54.66
N ALA A 2 -6.02 33.58 53.41
CA ALA A 2 -6.47 32.47 52.57
C ALA A 2 -5.53 32.40 51.36
N THR A 3 -4.85 31.26 51.26
CA THR A 3 -3.81 30.93 50.30
C THR A 3 -4.44 30.71 48.92
N LEU A 4 -4.03 31.48 47.91
CA LEU A 4 -4.33 31.19 46.50
C LEU A 4 -3.44 30.03 46.06
N CYS A 5 -4.06 28.91 45.68
CA CYS A 5 -3.39 27.80 45.00
C CYS A 5 -3.46 28.08 43.49
N ALA A 6 -2.32 28.38 42.86
CA ALA A 6 -2.21 28.48 41.41
C ALA A 6 -2.12 27.06 40.82
N LEU A 7 -3.15 26.66 40.08
CA LEU A 7 -3.09 25.49 39.20
C LEU A 7 -2.22 25.87 37.99
N LEU A 8 -1.04 25.24 37.91
CA LEU A 8 -0.22 25.22 36.70
C LEU A 8 -0.83 24.21 35.74
N ASP A 9 -1.48 24.69 34.67
CA ASP A 9 -1.82 23.87 33.51
C ASP A 9 -0.52 23.43 32.82
N ALA A 10 -0.08 22.22 33.13
CA ALA A 10 0.95 21.53 32.38
C ALA A 10 0.31 20.96 31.10
N THR A 11 0.14 21.78 30.08
CA THR A 11 -0.04 21.27 28.72
C THR A 11 1.30 20.70 28.26
N ALA A 12 1.44 19.38 28.33
CA ALA A 12 2.52 18.68 27.66
C ALA A 12 2.39 18.96 26.17
N SER A 13 3.22 19.86 25.63
CA SER A 13 3.34 20.04 24.19
C SER A 13 3.76 18.70 23.59
N ALA A 14 2.83 18.00 22.93
CA ALA A 14 3.15 16.83 22.14
C ALA A 14 4.28 17.20 21.18
N ARG A 15 5.38 16.45 21.22
CA ARG A 15 6.54 16.71 20.37
C ARG A 15 6.10 16.50 18.92
N ALA A 16 6.21 17.53 18.08
CA ALA A 16 5.94 17.39 16.66
C ALA A 16 6.79 16.26 16.06
N ILE A 17 6.15 15.34 15.33
CA ILE A 17 6.81 14.21 14.68
C ILE A 17 7.42 14.70 13.38
N ASP A 18 8.74 14.69 13.32
CA ASP A 18 9.51 15.16 12.17
C ASP A 18 9.71 14.04 11.15
N LEU A 19 8.75 13.90 10.23
CA LEU A 19 8.86 12.95 9.12
C LEU A 19 9.89 13.41 8.10
N GLN A 20 10.82 12.50 7.79
CA GLN A 20 11.93 12.75 6.88
C GLN A 20 11.62 12.27 5.49
N GLN A 21 12.08 12.99 4.46
CA GLN A 21 12.01 12.51 3.08
C GLN A 21 12.68 11.14 2.96
N VAL A 22 11.99 10.22 2.29
CA VAL A 22 12.43 8.85 2.05
C VAL A 22 12.97 8.74 0.62
N ARG A 23 14.05 7.99 0.45
CA ARG A 23 14.64 7.67 -0.86
C ARG A 23 15.00 6.21 -0.96
N ILE A 24 15.14 5.72 -2.18
CA ILE A 24 15.64 4.38 -2.46
C ILE A 24 17.17 4.48 -2.53
N ASP A 25 17.84 3.61 -1.80
CA ASP A 25 19.29 3.48 -1.86
C ASP A 25 19.68 2.84 -3.21
N PRO A 26 20.49 3.52 -4.05
CA PRO A 26 20.79 3.05 -5.40
C PRO A 26 21.68 1.80 -5.45
N GLU A 27 22.28 1.40 -4.33
CA GLU A 27 23.13 0.21 -4.26
C GLU A 27 22.34 -0.99 -3.72
N THR A 28 21.48 -0.75 -2.72
CA THR A 28 20.81 -1.82 -1.96
C THR A 28 19.33 -1.96 -2.28
N GLY A 29 18.67 -0.92 -2.79
CA GLY A 29 17.21 -0.86 -2.94
C GLY A 29 16.46 -0.59 -1.63
N LEU A 30 17.16 -0.51 -0.49
CA LEU A 30 16.54 -0.22 0.80
C LEU A 30 16.03 1.22 0.85
N LEU A 31 14.91 1.42 1.56
CA LEU A 31 14.39 2.75 1.82
C LEU A 31 15.22 3.44 2.91
N ARG A 32 15.66 4.66 2.66
CA ARG A 32 16.52 5.47 3.54
C ARG A 32 15.86 6.81 3.84
N ASP A 33 15.92 7.24 5.09
CA ASP A 33 15.60 8.63 5.43
C ASP A 33 16.81 9.56 5.29
N THR A 34 16.61 10.86 5.51
CA THR A 34 17.63 11.91 5.43
C THR A 34 18.77 11.74 6.45
N TYR A 35 18.57 10.96 7.52
CA TYR A 35 19.62 10.61 8.48
C TYR A 35 20.43 9.38 8.05
N GLY A 36 20.03 8.70 6.97
CA GLY A 36 20.63 7.45 6.49
C GLY A 36 20.07 6.20 7.16
N ARG A 37 19.03 6.31 8.00
CA ARG A 37 18.40 5.15 8.64
C ARG A 37 17.67 4.32 7.59
N THR A 38 17.75 2.99 7.66
CA THR A 38 16.82 2.13 6.91
C THR A 38 15.41 2.34 7.45
N ARG A 39 14.44 2.48 6.55
CA ARG A 39 13.03 2.66 6.88
C ARG A 39 12.26 1.42 6.43
N ILE A 40 11.39 0.93 7.31
CA ILE A 40 10.46 -0.16 7.03
C ILE A 40 9.06 0.40 7.23
N PHE A 41 8.17 0.18 6.25
CA PHE A 41 6.82 0.70 6.27
C PHE A 41 5.80 -0.43 6.36
N HIS A 42 4.98 -0.39 7.40
CA HIS A 42 3.87 -1.31 7.63
C HIS A 42 2.59 -0.47 7.70
N GLY A 43 1.55 -0.85 6.97
CA GLY A 43 0.40 0.01 6.84
C GLY A 43 -0.83 -0.62 6.21
N VAL A 44 -1.72 0.24 5.74
CA VAL A 44 -3.03 -0.13 5.20
C VAL A 44 -3.36 0.68 3.95
N ASN A 45 -4.26 0.13 3.14
CA ASN A 45 -4.88 0.83 2.02
C ASN A 45 -6.08 1.67 2.48
N VAL A 46 -6.17 2.89 1.93
CA VAL A 46 -7.32 3.80 2.03
C VAL A 46 -7.61 4.31 0.63
N VAL A 47 -8.61 3.72 -0.03
CA VAL A 47 -8.99 4.06 -1.40
C VAL A 47 -10.49 4.29 -1.44
N TYR A 48 -10.90 5.55 -1.66
CA TYR A 48 -12.32 5.89 -1.70
C TYR A 48 -12.86 5.82 -3.13
N LYS A 49 -13.55 4.72 -3.46
CA LYS A 49 -13.93 4.33 -4.83
C LYS A 49 -15.26 4.90 -5.32
N LYS A 50 -15.82 5.89 -4.60
CA LYS A 50 -17.03 6.60 -5.00
C LYS A 50 -16.84 8.11 -4.89
N ALA A 51 -17.56 8.88 -5.70
CA ALA A 51 -17.59 10.35 -5.57
C ALA A 51 -17.96 10.75 -4.12
N PRO A 52 -17.26 11.74 -3.52
CA PRO A 52 -16.32 12.68 -4.13
C PRO A 52 -14.84 12.21 -4.19
N TRP A 53 -14.59 10.90 -4.10
CA TRP A 53 -13.28 10.25 -4.31
C TRP A 53 -12.23 10.51 -3.22
N TYR A 54 -12.68 10.92 -2.04
CA TYR A 54 -11.88 11.00 -0.82
C TYR A 54 -12.76 10.64 0.38
N PRO A 55 -12.20 9.99 1.42
CA PRO A 55 -12.97 9.60 2.59
C PRO A 55 -13.37 10.84 3.40
N PRO A 56 -14.62 10.93 3.90
CA PRO A 56 -14.98 11.94 4.88
C PRO A 56 -14.12 11.79 6.15
N SER A 57 -13.69 12.91 6.74
CA SER A 57 -12.86 12.90 7.95
C SER A 57 -13.47 13.63 9.16
N ALA A 58 -14.70 14.14 9.03
CA ALA A 58 -15.32 15.00 10.03
C ALA A 58 -15.97 14.21 11.19
N ALA A 59 -16.53 13.05 10.89
CA ALA A 59 -17.20 12.18 11.86
C ALA A 59 -16.90 10.72 11.53
N PHE A 60 -16.90 9.88 12.56
CA PHE A 60 -16.74 8.45 12.38
C PHE A 60 -17.89 7.86 11.56
N SER A 61 -17.49 7.04 10.60
CA SER A 61 -18.30 6.10 9.84
C SER A 61 -17.51 4.79 9.78
N PRO A 62 -18.15 3.65 10.07
CA PRO A 62 -17.50 2.35 10.11
C PRO A 62 -16.94 1.92 8.76
N GLU A 63 -17.58 2.34 7.67
CA GLU A 63 -17.19 1.94 6.32
C GLU A 63 -16.42 3.03 5.56
N ASP A 64 -16.74 4.30 5.78
CA ASP A 64 -16.33 5.35 4.84
C ASP A 64 -15.32 6.36 5.40
N SER A 65 -15.23 6.52 6.72
CA SER A 65 -14.48 7.64 7.28
C SER A 65 -13.01 7.33 7.52
N LEU A 66 -12.17 8.33 7.23
CA LEU A 66 -10.82 8.44 7.76
C LEU A 66 -10.81 9.64 8.74
N ASP A 67 -11.49 9.49 9.86
CA ASP A 67 -11.60 10.52 10.89
C ASP A 67 -10.36 10.55 11.81
N ASN A 68 -10.31 11.52 12.73
CA ASN A 68 -9.18 11.71 13.63
C ASN A 68 -8.87 10.50 14.50
N GLU A 69 -9.89 9.83 15.05
CA GLU A 69 -9.71 8.65 15.92
C GLU A 69 -9.16 7.49 15.09
N THR A 70 -9.72 7.26 13.90
CA THR A 70 -9.19 6.26 12.96
C THR A 70 -7.72 6.53 12.62
N MET A 71 -7.34 7.79 12.34
CA MET A 71 -5.96 8.15 12.06
C MET A 71 -5.03 7.99 13.28
N ASP A 72 -5.49 8.34 14.49
CA ASP A 72 -4.74 8.14 15.73
C ASP A 72 -4.49 6.65 16.01
N ASN A 73 -5.50 5.82 15.73
CA ASN A 73 -5.43 4.38 15.86
C ASN A 73 -4.36 3.75 14.95
N LEU A 74 -4.20 4.23 13.71
CA LEU A 74 -3.13 3.74 12.82
C LEU A 74 -1.77 3.77 13.51
N ARG A 75 -1.44 4.90 14.16
CA ARG A 75 -0.15 5.05 14.84
C ARG A 75 -0.04 4.18 16.08
N SER A 76 -1.14 4.03 16.85
CA SER A 76 -1.17 3.19 18.05
C SER A 76 -0.99 1.71 17.71
N TRP A 77 -1.50 1.28 16.56
CA TRP A 77 -1.34 -0.05 15.95
C TRP A 77 -0.01 -0.26 15.22
N GLY A 78 0.86 0.75 15.23
CA GLY A 78 2.21 0.65 14.65
C GLY A 78 2.25 0.84 13.14
N PHE A 79 1.12 1.14 12.51
CA PHE A 79 1.11 1.52 11.11
C PHE A 79 1.76 2.89 10.94
N ASN A 80 2.67 2.97 9.97
CA ASN A 80 3.45 4.18 9.68
C ASN A 80 3.36 4.60 8.21
N VAL A 81 2.50 3.97 7.42
CA VAL A 81 2.18 4.34 6.05
C VAL A 81 0.71 4.08 5.74
N VAL A 82 0.14 4.90 4.88
CA VAL A 82 -1.13 4.64 4.20
C VAL A 82 -0.87 4.72 2.70
N ARG A 83 -1.31 3.68 1.96
CA ARG A 83 -1.48 3.76 0.52
C ARG A 83 -2.81 4.45 0.24
N LEU A 84 -2.73 5.72 -0.14
CA LEU A 84 -3.87 6.62 -0.28
C LEU A 84 -4.23 6.74 -1.76
N GLY A 85 -5.41 6.22 -2.11
CA GLY A 85 -5.93 6.30 -3.47
C GLY A 85 -6.25 7.75 -3.85
N VAL A 86 -5.57 8.25 -4.89
CA VAL A 86 -5.84 9.51 -5.57
C VAL A 86 -6.50 9.17 -6.90
N MET A 87 -7.82 9.18 -6.91
CA MET A 87 -8.61 8.75 -8.05
C MET A 87 -8.53 9.78 -9.19
N TRP A 88 -8.26 9.32 -10.41
CA TRP A 88 -8.23 10.20 -11.59
C TRP A 88 -9.53 10.99 -11.83
N PRO A 89 -10.76 10.44 -11.68
CA PRO A 89 -11.99 11.24 -11.79
C PRO A 89 -12.11 12.33 -10.73
N GLY A 90 -11.38 12.22 -9.61
CA GLY A 90 -11.25 13.30 -8.64
C GLY A 90 -10.27 14.38 -9.10
N VAL A 91 -9.14 14.00 -9.71
CA VAL A 91 -8.11 14.94 -10.19
C VAL A 91 -8.52 15.67 -11.46
N GLU A 92 -9.14 14.98 -12.40
CA GLU A 92 -9.58 15.51 -13.70
C GLU A 92 -11.05 15.13 -13.92
N PRO A 93 -12.01 15.84 -13.29
CA PRO A 93 -13.44 15.52 -13.43
C PRO A 93 -14.01 15.82 -14.83
N ALA A 94 -13.35 16.68 -15.61
CA ALA A 94 -13.73 17.05 -16.97
C ALA A 94 -12.48 17.18 -17.87
N PRO A 95 -12.60 17.04 -19.20
CA PRO A 95 -11.45 17.00 -20.11
C PRO A 95 -10.48 18.17 -19.91
N GLY A 96 -9.23 17.87 -19.52
CA GLY A 96 -8.18 18.85 -19.30
C GLY A 96 -8.35 19.76 -18.07
N SER A 97 -9.42 19.58 -17.29
CA SER A 97 -9.76 20.42 -16.14
C SER A 97 -9.29 19.77 -14.84
N ILE A 98 -8.14 20.21 -14.34
CA ILE A 98 -7.60 19.73 -13.05
C ILE A 98 -8.35 20.36 -11.88
N ASP A 99 -8.91 19.52 -10.99
CA ASP A 99 -9.55 19.94 -9.75
C ASP A 99 -8.51 20.15 -8.64
N LEU A 100 -8.12 21.41 -8.46
CA LEU A 100 -7.18 21.82 -7.42
C LEU A 100 -7.78 21.73 -6.01
N ALA A 101 -9.11 21.76 -5.85
CA ALA A 101 -9.75 21.62 -4.55
C ALA A 101 -9.68 20.16 -4.08
N TYR A 102 -9.94 19.20 -4.99
CA TYR A 102 -9.72 17.77 -4.73
C TYR A 102 -8.26 17.50 -4.31
N LEU A 103 -7.28 17.97 -5.08
CA LEU A 103 -5.86 17.78 -4.74
C LEU A 103 -5.47 18.45 -3.41
N ALA A 104 -6.07 19.60 -3.07
CA ALA A 104 -5.86 20.24 -1.78
C ALA A 104 -6.41 19.40 -0.62
N GLU A 105 -7.56 18.74 -0.81
CA GLU A 105 -8.15 17.84 0.18
C GLU A 105 -7.33 16.57 0.37
N MET A 106 -6.86 15.94 -0.71
CA MET A 106 -5.95 14.79 -0.63
C MET A 106 -4.65 15.14 0.09
N ARG A 107 -4.09 16.33 -0.19
CA ARG A 107 -2.92 16.82 0.55
C ARG A 107 -3.23 17.06 2.02
N ARG A 108 -4.40 17.61 2.36
CA ARG A 108 -4.83 17.83 3.75
C ARG A 108 -4.91 16.50 4.51
N LEU A 109 -5.49 15.45 3.92
CA LEU A 109 -5.54 14.11 4.51
C LEU A 109 -4.13 13.55 4.74
N ALA A 110 -3.24 13.64 3.75
CA ALA A 110 -1.85 13.24 3.90
C ALA A 110 -1.11 14.04 4.99
N GLU A 111 -1.39 15.33 5.15
CA GLU A 111 -0.84 16.17 6.22
C GLU A 111 -1.39 15.78 7.61
N GLU A 112 -2.66 15.38 7.72
CA GLU A 112 -3.24 14.84 8.97
C GLU A 112 -2.61 13.51 9.38
N LEU A 113 -2.36 12.61 8.42
CA LEU A 113 -1.61 11.37 8.65
C LEU A 113 -0.16 11.68 9.07
N ALA A 114 0.50 12.62 8.39
CA ALA A 114 1.88 13.01 8.67
C ALA A 114 2.06 13.55 10.09
N ARG A 115 1.11 14.35 10.58
CA ARG A 115 1.11 14.86 11.98
C ARG A 115 1.11 13.76 13.03
N ARG A 116 0.64 12.55 12.67
CA ARG A 116 0.59 11.35 13.52
C ARG A 116 1.78 10.42 13.28
N GLY A 117 2.68 10.77 12.37
CA GLY A 117 3.84 9.96 12.02
C GLY A 117 3.58 8.90 10.96
N VAL A 118 2.46 9.02 10.24
CA VAL A 118 2.05 8.10 9.18
C VAL A 118 2.36 8.74 7.82
N TYR A 119 3.18 8.06 7.02
CA TYR A 119 3.53 8.47 5.67
C TYR A 119 2.39 8.17 4.69
N THR A 120 2.47 8.75 3.49
CA THR A 120 1.52 8.48 2.41
C THR A 120 2.24 7.98 1.17
N MET A 121 1.81 6.85 0.64
CA MET A 121 2.04 6.47 -0.75
C MET A 121 0.86 6.96 -1.57
N VAL A 122 1.12 7.71 -2.63
CA VAL A 122 0.07 8.25 -3.49
C VAL A 122 -0.16 7.28 -4.63
N ASP A 123 -1.34 6.69 -4.67
CA ASP A 123 -1.70 5.63 -5.60
C ASP A 123 -2.73 6.11 -6.63
N LEU A 124 -2.43 5.97 -7.92
CA LEU A 124 -3.45 6.08 -8.95
C LEU A 124 -4.25 4.77 -9.03
N HIS A 125 -5.35 4.74 -8.29
CA HIS A 125 -6.16 3.55 -8.18
C HIS A 125 -7.19 3.41 -9.31
N GLN A 126 -7.40 2.17 -9.73
CA GLN A 126 -8.45 1.76 -10.66
C GLN A 126 -8.77 0.27 -10.46
N ASP A 127 -10.00 -0.10 -10.80
CA ASP A 127 -10.42 -1.49 -11.01
C ASP A 127 -11.26 -1.53 -12.28
N ILE A 128 -10.94 -2.40 -13.25
CA ILE A 128 -11.70 -2.51 -14.53
C ILE A 128 -11.79 -1.18 -15.31
N GLY A 129 -10.94 -0.21 -14.99
CA GLY A 129 -10.88 1.08 -15.65
C GLY A 129 -12.02 2.04 -15.31
N SER A 130 -13.30 1.73 -15.47
CA SER A 130 -14.36 2.77 -15.37
C SER A 130 -15.73 2.26 -14.94
N ARG A 131 -16.56 3.17 -14.41
CA ARG A 131 -17.96 2.87 -14.02
C ARG A 131 -18.80 2.42 -15.18
N ARG A 132 -18.42 2.74 -16.43
CA ARG A 132 -19.01 2.21 -17.66
C ARG A 132 -18.91 0.69 -17.79
N PHE A 133 -17.97 0.05 -17.10
CA PHE A 133 -17.66 -1.38 -17.18
C PHE A 133 -17.71 -2.06 -15.82
N CYS A 134 -18.54 -1.55 -14.90
CA CYS A 134 -18.69 -2.11 -13.55
C CYS A 134 -17.46 -2.00 -12.63
N GLY A 135 -16.49 -1.14 -12.94
CA GLY A 135 -15.39 -0.79 -12.01
C GLY A 135 -15.16 0.73 -11.92
N GLU A 136 -13.95 1.20 -11.64
CA GLU A 136 -13.67 2.59 -11.31
C GLU A 136 -12.23 2.98 -11.66
N GLY A 137 -11.96 4.29 -11.66
CA GLY A 137 -10.59 4.81 -11.75
C GLY A 137 -10.35 5.76 -12.90
N PHE A 138 -10.92 5.52 -14.09
CA PHE A 138 -10.73 6.34 -15.29
C PHE A 138 -11.96 7.23 -15.52
N PRO A 139 -11.75 8.53 -15.78
CA PRO A 139 -12.84 9.48 -16.01
C PRO A 139 -13.73 9.08 -17.20
N GLU A 140 -15.05 9.09 -17.01
CA GLU A 140 -16.00 8.67 -18.04
C GLU A 140 -15.93 9.52 -19.32
N HIS A 141 -15.46 10.76 -19.25
CA HIS A 141 -15.35 11.63 -20.42
C HIS A 141 -14.32 11.13 -21.44
N TYR A 142 -13.28 10.39 -21.02
CA TYR A 142 -12.38 9.71 -21.96
C TYR A 142 -13.08 8.57 -22.68
N ILE A 143 -13.96 7.85 -22.00
CA ILE A 143 -14.76 6.78 -22.61
C ILE A 143 -15.65 7.38 -23.70
N ASP A 144 -16.33 8.48 -23.40
CA ASP A 144 -17.18 9.20 -24.36
C ASP A 144 -16.39 9.77 -25.55
N GLU A 145 -15.14 10.18 -25.34
CA GLU A 145 -14.25 10.65 -26.41
C GLU A 145 -13.82 9.50 -27.30
N LEU A 146 -13.33 8.41 -26.71
CA LEU A 146 -12.85 7.22 -27.43
C LEU A 146 -13.97 6.56 -28.25
N GLU A 147 -15.20 6.51 -27.72
CA GLU A 147 -16.36 5.96 -28.44
C GLU A 147 -16.73 6.81 -29.67
N ARG A 148 -16.47 8.13 -29.64
CA ARG A 148 -16.71 9.04 -30.78
C ARG A 148 -15.60 9.00 -31.82
N ASP A 149 -14.40 8.57 -31.45
CA ASP A 149 -13.27 8.44 -32.37
C ASP A 149 -13.37 7.11 -33.15
N PRO A 150 -13.73 7.12 -34.44
CA PRO A 150 -13.87 5.90 -35.24
C PRO A 150 -12.53 5.20 -35.51
N THR A 151 -11.40 5.85 -35.22
CA THR A 151 -10.07 5.29 -35.40
C THR A 151 -9.54 4.58 -34.16
N SER A 152 -10.15 4.81 -32.99
CA SER A 152 -9.77 4.15 -31.75
C SER A 152 -10.02 2.63 -31.86
N THR A 153 -9.20 1.86 -31.15
CA THR A 153 -9.44 0.42 -30.93
C THR A 153 -10.71 0.24 -30.11
N PHE A 154 -10.92 1.16 -29.17
CA PHE A 154 -12.05 1.16 -28.26
C PHE A 154 -13.42 1.26 -28.97
N SER A 155 -13.61 2.18 -29.92
CA SER A 155 -14.89 2.33 -30.63
C SER A 155 -15.23 1.15 -31.54
N ARG A 156 -14.21 0.40 -31.99
CA ARG A 156 -14.35 -0.76 -32.87
C ARG A 156 -14.59 -2.07 -32.11
N ALA A 157 -14.21 -2.14 -30.83
CA ALA A 157 -14.43 -3.31 -29.98
C ALA A 157 -15.92 -3.59 -29.75
N ALA A 158 -16.28 -4.87 -29.56
CA ALA A 158 -17.67 -5.23 -29.32
C ALA A 158 -18.24 -4.57 -28.05
N PRO A 159 -19.57 -4.36 -27.98
CA PRO A 159 -20.21 -3.78 -26.80
C PRO A 159 -19.96 -4.60 -25.54
N PHE A 160 -19.73 -3.92 -24.41
CA PHE A 160 -19.61 -4.57 -23.11
C PHE A 160 -20.89 -5.35 -22.76
N PRO A 161 -20.81 -6.58 -22.23
CA PRO A 161 -19.62 -7.30 -21.74
C PRO A 161 -19.09 -8.37 -22.73
N ALA A 162 -19.20 -8.18 -24.04
CA ALA A 162 -18.64 -9.14 -25.00
C ALA A 162 -17.12 -9.34 -24.77
N PRO A 163 -16.60 -10.58 -24.94
CA PRO A 163 -17.25 -11.76 -25.49
C PRO A 163 -17.87 -12.68 -24.42
N LEU A 164 -17.97 -12.23 -23.17
CA LEU A 164 -18.49 -13.06 -22.08
C LEU A 164 -19.95 -13.43 -22.35
N PRO A 165 -20.39 -14.66 -22.00
CA PRO A 165 -21.77 -15.12 -22.17
C PRO A 165 -22.68 -14.52 -21.09
N MET A 166 -22.64 -13.20 -20.95
CA MET A 166 -23.30 -12.43 -19.91
C MET A 166 -24.27 -11.43 -20.54
N ARG A 167 -25.38 -11.16 -19.85
CA ARG A 167 -26.30 -10.12 -20.30
C ARG A 167 -25.67 -8.75 -20.03
N PRO A 168 -25.80 -7.78 -20.96
CA PRO A 168 -25.43 -6.41 -20.68
C PRO A 168 -26.14 -5.90 -19.42
N PRO A 169 -25.42 -5.35 -18.44
CA PRO A 169 -26.03 -4.80 -17.26
C PRO A 169 -26.91 -3.59 -17.64
N ALA A 170 -28.07 -3.46 -16.99
CA ALA A 170 -28.99 -2.38 -17.33
C ALA A 170 -28.39 -1.02 -16.93
N PRO A 171 -28.65 0.06 -17.69
CA PRO A 171 -28.15 1.39 -17.36
C PRO A 171 -28.79 1.92 -16.07
N ALA A 172 -28.02 2.64 -15.27
CA ALA A 172 -28.56 3.35 -14.10
C ALA A 172 -29.52 4.47 -14.51
N ALA A 173 -30.52 4.76 -13.67
CA ALA A 173 -31.57 5.73 -13.98
C ALA A 173 -31.07 7.17 -14.22
N ASN A 174 -29.87 7.51 -13.75
CA ASN A 174 -29.29 8.86 -13.76
C ASN A 174 -28.00 8.97 -14.57
N GLY A 175 -27.66 7.97 -15.39
CA GLY A 175 -26.40 8.02 -16.11
C GLY A 175 -26.17 6.88 -17.09
N THR A 176 -24.94 6.85 -17.58
CA THR A 176 -24.42 5.93 -18.58
C THR A 176 -23.66 4.74 -17.97
N ALA A 177 -23.44 4.76 -16.65
CA ALA A 177 -22.89 3.62 -15.92
C ALA A 177 -23.98 2.54 -15.71
N PRO A 178 -23.61 1.25 -15.67
CA PRO A 178 -24.55 0.20 -15.35
C PRO A 178 -25.02 0.24 -13.89
N LEU A 179 -26.22 -0.32 -13.64
CA LEU A 179 -26.74 -0.53 -12.29
C LEU A 179 -25.80 -1.42 -11.49
N LEU A 180 -25.43 -0.93 -10.29
CA LEU A 180 -24.51 -1.64 -9.40
C LEU A 180 -25.01 -3.05 -9.06
N GLU A 181 -26.32 -3.23 -8.85
CA GLU A 181 -26.91 -4.55 -8.59
C GLU A 181 -26.64 -5.56 -9.72
N ASN A 182 -26.59 -5.12 -10.99
CA ASN A 182 -26.25 -6.03 -12.08
C ASN A 182 -24.75 -6.31 -12.15
N CYS A 183 -23.92 -5.33 -11.82
CA CYS A 183 -22.47 -5.53 -11.73
C CYS A 183 -22.11 -6.59 -10.66
N LEU A 184 -22.79 -6.54 -9.52
CA LEU A 184 -22.54 -7.45 -8.39
C LEU A 184 -23.07 -8.88 -8.59
N GLN A 185 -23.67 -9.19 -9.74
CA GLN A 185 -24.11 -10.56 -10.07
C GLN A 185 -22.97 -11.47 -10.55
N HIS A 186 -21.80 -10.90 -10.80
CA HIS A 186 -20.63 -11.59 -11.33
C HIS A 186 -19.36 -11.16 -10.58
N SER A 187 -18.30 -11.94 -10.69
CA SER A 187 -16.99 -11.52 -10.18
C SER A 187 -16.53 -10.30 -10.96
N PHE A 188 -16.10 -9.23 -10.28
CA PHE A 188 -15.62 -8.03 -10.97
C PHE A 188 -14.42 -8.34 -11.87
N THR A 189 -13.58 -9.30 -11.47
CA THR A 189 -12.40 -9.73 -12.24
C THR A 189 -12.75 -10.32 -13.60
N ASP A 190 -13.96 -10.89 -13.78
CA ASP A 190 -14.41 -11.40 -15.07
C ASP A 190 -14.44 -10.28 -16.11
N TYR A 191 -14.74 -9.05 -15.71
CA TYR A 191 -14.87 -7.91 -16.62
C TYR A 191 -13.56 -7.50 -17.30
N TYR A 192 -12.39 -7.88 -16.76
CA TYR A 192 -11.10 -7.73 -17.45
C TYR A 192 -11.03 -8.53 -18.76
N LEU A 193 -11.84 -9.58 -18.90
CA LEU A 193 -11.90 -10.44 -20.08
C LEU A 193 -12.90 -9.95 -21.14
N THR A 194 -13.27 -8.67 -21.10
CA THR A 194 -14.15 -8.07 -22.11
C THR A 194 -13.36 -7.26 -23.14
N GLU A 195 -13.78 -7.30 -24.40
CA GLU A 195 -13.14 -6.57 -25.50
C GLU A 195 -13.11 -5.06 -25.24
N LYS A 196 -14.20 -4.53 -24.66
CA LYS A 196 -14.33 -3.10 -24.37
C LYS A 196 -13.37 -2.64 -23.26
N VAL A 197 -13.13 -3.46 -22.24
CA VAL A 197 -12.15 -3.14 -21.18
C VAL A 197 -10.71 -3.30 -21.71
N GLY A 198 -10.41 -4.37 -22.44
CA GLY A 198 -9.06 -4.55 -23.00
C GLY A 198 -8.66 -3.48 -24.02
N SER A 199 -9.59 -3.06 -24.87
CA SER A 199 -9.35 -1.94 -25.80
C SER A 199 -9.16 -0.61 -25.08
N LEU A 200 -9.79 -0.38 -23.92
CA LEU A 200 -9.51 0.79 -23.09
C LEU A 200 -8.06 0.82 -22.59
N TRP A 201 -7.57 -0.33 -22.09
CA TRP A 201 -6.17 -0.49 -21.69
C TRP A 201 -5.21 -0.25 -22.86
N LYS A 202 -5.55 -0.75 -24.04
CA LYS A 202 -4.77 -0.50 -25.26
C LYS A 202 -4.67 0.98 -25.59
N GLU A 203 -5.75 1.74 -25.44
CA GLU A 203 -5.72 3.19 -25.63
C GLU A 203 -4.78 3.85 -24.62
N LEU A 204 -4.84 3.48 -23.34
CA LEU A 204 -3.92 4.01 -22.32
C LEU A 204 -2.45 3.71 -22.67
N TYR A 205 -2.15 2.53 -23.22
CA TYR A 205 -0.80 2.14 -23.62
C TYR A 205 -0.35 2.75 -24.95
N THR A 206 -1.25 3.36 -25.72
CA THR A 206 -0.94 3.91 -27.04
C THR A 206 -0.38 5.32 -26.91
N PRO A 207 0.87 5.57 -27.35
CA PRO A 207 1.45 6.90 -27.29
C PRO A 207 0.59 7.95 -28.01
N ALA A 208 0.42 9.10 -27.38
CA ALA A 208 -0.38 10.23 -27.85
C ALA A 208 -1.88 9.96 -28.04
N SER A 209 -2.41 8.84 -27.51
CA SER A 209 -3.86 8.69 -27.38
C SER A 209 -4.40 9.73 -26.38
N SER A 210 -5.68 10.07 -26.49
CA SER A 210 -6.31 11.01 -25.55
C SER A 210 -6.24 10.52 -24.11
N LEU A 211 -6.40 9.21 -23.90
CA LEU A 211 -6.32 8.58 -22.59
C LEU A 211 -4.89 8.59 -22.03
N GLN A 212 -3.86 8.30 -22.83
CA GLN A 212 -2.48 8.39 -22.38
C GLN A 212 -2.09 9.83 -22.03
N GLU A 213 -2.44 10.81 -22.86
CA GLU A 213 -2.18 12.22 -22.59
C GLU A 213 -2.88 12.70 -21.32
N GLY A 214 -4.09 12.20 -21.08
CA GLY A 214 -4.81 12.38 -19.82
C GLY A 214 -4.08 11.82 -18.61
N PHE A 215 -3.58 10.59 -18.70
CA PHE A 215 -2.80 9.95 -17.65
C PHE A 215 -1.52 10.73 -17.35
N LEU A 216 -0.83 11.26 -18.37
CA LEU A 216 0.33 12.13 -18.17
C LEU A 216 -0.06 13.50 -17.56
N ARG A 217 -1.23 14.06 -17.90
CA ARG A 217 -1.75 15.26 -17.24
C ARG A 217 -2.06 15.01 -15.77
N PHE A 218 -2.69 13.89 -15.45
CA PHE A 218 -2.94 13.44 -14.07
C PHE A 218 -1.63 13.42 -13.27
N TRP A 219 -0.60 12.75 -13.78
CA TRP A 219 0.67 12.64 -13.07
C TRP A 219 1.41 13.96 -12.90
N ARG A 220 1.33 14.88 -13.88
CA ARG A 220 1.83 16.26 -13.70
C ARG A 220 1.06 17.00 -12.61
N ALA A 221 -0.26 16.85 -12.52
CA ALA A 221 -1.06 17.50 -11.51
C ALA A 221 -0.76 16.98 -10.10
N VAL A 222 -0.69 15.65 -9.94
CA VAL A 222 -0.35 14.99 -8.68
C VAL A 222 1.07 15.33 -8.24
N ALA A 223 2.07 15.23 -9.12
CA ALA A 223 3.44 15.62 -8.79
C ALA A 223 3.53 17.08 -8.32
N ASN A 224 2.83 18.01 -8.97
CA ASN A 224 2.77 19.41 -8.52
C ASN A 224 2.13 19.57 -7.14
N ALA A 225 1.11 18.77 -6.80
CA ALA A 225 0.42 18.87 -5.51
C ALA A 225 1.27 18.37 -4.33
N PHE A 226 2.15 17.39 -4.58
CA PHE A 226 2.88 16.65 -3.56
C PHE A 226 4.40 16.84 -3.56
N VAL A 227 4.97 17.51 -4.57
CA VAL A 227 6.41 17.77 -4.65
C VAL A 227 6.96 18.41 -3.38
N GLY A 228 8.09 17.88 -2.90
CA GLY A 228 8.79 18.43 -1.73
C GLY A 228 8.15 18.13 -0.37
N LYS A 229 7.07 17.34 -0.33
CA LYS A 229 6.46 16.90 0.92
C LYS A 229 7.22 15.69 1.48
N PRO A 230 7.89 15.80 2.65
CA PRO A 230 8.76 14.74 3.15
C PRO A 230 8.01 13.48 3.62
N TYR A 231 6.70 13.60 3.87
CA TYR A 231 5.84 12.50 4.29
C TYR A 231 5.28 11.66 3.12
N ILE A 232 5.65 11.98 1.88
CA ILE A 232 5.31 11.17 0.70
C ILE A 232 6.42 10.14 0.46
N VAL A 233 6.09 8.85 0.59
CA VAL A 233 7.03 7.73 0.33
C VAL A 233 7.17 7.42 -1.15
N GLY A 234 6.23 7.86 -1.98
CA GLY A 234 6.34 7.80 -3.42
C GLY A 234 5.01 7.91 -4.16
N TYR A 235 5.13 7.86 -5.48
CA TYR A 235 4.04 7.86 -6.45
C TYR A 235 3.92 6.46 -7.07
N GLU A 236 2.82 5.77 -6.85
CA GLU A 236 2.52 4.49 -7.47
C GLU A 236 1.69 4.71 -8.73
N LEU A 237 2.29 4.36 -9.87
CA LEU A 237 1.91 4.91 -11.16
C LEU A 237 0.51 4.50 -11.62
N LEU A 238 0.08 3.28 -11.26
CA LEU A 238 -1.13 2.67 -11.77
C LEU A 238 -1.38 1.35 -11.06
N ASN A 239 -2.51 1.26 -10.34
CA ASN A 239 -2.97 0.03 -9.72
C ASN A 239 -3.31 -1.04 -10.76
N GLU A 240 -2.82 -2.26 -10.57
CA GLU A 240 -3.23 -3.49 -11.27
C GLU A 240 -3.44 -3.34 -12.80
N PRO A 241 -2.43 -2.89 -13.56
CA PRO A 241 -2.56 -2.73 -15.00
C PRO A 241 -2.92 -4.04 -15.70
N SER A 242 -3.90 -4.02 -16.61
CA SER A 242 -4.33 -5.24 -17.30
C SER A 242 -3.62 -5.44 -18.64
N GLY A 243 -3.36 -6.70 -18.96
CA GLY A 243 -2.87 -7.15 -20.28
C GLY A 243 -3.89 -7.94 -21.09
N TRP A 244 -5.13 -8.08 -20.60
CA TRP A 244 -6.16 -8.87 -21.26
C TRP A 244 -6.86 -8.12 -22.39
N CYS A 245 -7.27 -8.85 -23.43
CA CYS A 245 -8.15 -8.34 -24.49
C CYS A 245 -7.64 -7.07 -25.22
N LEU A 246 -6.32 -6.82 -25.25
CA LEU A 246 -5.78 -5.52 -25.71
C LEU A 246 -6.11 -5.17 -27.17
N GLU A 247 -6.33 -6.15 -28.03
CA GLU A 247 -6.68 -5.85 -29.44
C GLU A 247 -8.19 -5.63 -29.63
N GLY A 248 -8.99 -5.76 -28.56
CA GLY A 248 -10.43 -5.51 -28.60
C GLY A 248 -11.20 -6.53 -29.44
N ASP A 249 -10.71 -7.78 -29.48
CA ASP A 249 -11.34 -8.88 -30.20
C ASP A 249 -11.33 -10.19 -29.39
N ALA A 250 -12.25 -11.10 -29.73
CA ALA A 250 -12.42 -12.38 -29.05
C ALA A 250 -11.15 -13.26 -29.03
N LEU A 251 -10.26 -13.15 -30.02
CA LEU A 251 -9.02 -13.92 -30.05
C LEU A 251 -8.04 -13.40 -28.99
N SER A 252 -7.90 -12.08 -28.88
CA SER A 252 -7.09 -11.43 -27.85
C SER A 252 -7.60 -11.67 -26.42
N CYS A 253 -8.89 -11.96 -26.26
CA CYS A 253 -9.48 -12.37 -24.98
C CYS A 253 -9.29 -13.86 -24.66
N ALA A 254 -9.15 -14.71 -25.68
CA ALA A 254 -8.99 -16.15 -25.51
C ALA A 254 -7.53 -16.58 -25.21
N VAL A 255 -6.56 -15.69 -25.44
CA VAL A 255 -5.14 -16.00 -25.28
C VAL A 255 -4.52 -15.13 -24.20
N GLN A 256 -4.08 -15.77 -23.11
CA GLN A 256 -3.32 -15.08 -22.08
C GLN A 256 -1.95 -14.63 -22.63
N PRO A 257 -1.55 -13.37 -22.43
CA PRO A 257 -0.16 -12.98 -22.67
C PRO A 257 0.75 -13.80 -21.75
N ILE A 258 1.64 -14.62 -22.32
CA ILE A 258 2.63 -15.39 -21.57
C ILE A 258 3.92 -14.60 -21.47
N GLY A 259 4.56 -14.63 -20.30
CA GLY A 259 5.85 -13.97 -20.07
C GLY A 259 5.70 -12.47 -19.81
N ASN A 260 6.56 -11.67 -20.44
CA ASN A 260 6.76 -10.25 -20.13
C ASN A 260 6.41 -9.33 -21.31
N ASP A 261 5.60 -9.82 -22.25
CA ASP A 261 5.29 -9.07 -23.46
C ASP A 261 4.45 -7.82 -23.15
N VAL A 262 3.52 -7.90 -22.20
CA VAL A 262 2.74 -6.76 -21.71
C VAL A 262 3.66 -5.73 -21.08
N GLU A 263 4.57 -6.17 -20.20
CA GLU A 263 5.53 -5.29 -19.54
C GLU A 263 6.45 -4.58 -20.53
N THR A 264 6.99 -5.33 -21.49
CA THR A 264 7.99 -4.81 -22.43
C THR A 264 7.35 -3.88 -23.45
N ARG A 265 6.19 -4.23 -23.99
CA ARG A 265 5.56 -3.51 -25.12
C ARG A 265 4.65 -2.36 -24.69
N HIS A 266 4.09 -2.44 -23.48
CA HIS A 266 3.03 -1.52 -23.04
C HIS A 266 3.39 -0.78 -21.75
N LEU A 267 3.66 -1.52 -20.67
CA LEU A 267 3.86 -0.88 -19.36
C LEU A 267 5.17 -0.09 -19.29
N THR A 268 6.28 -0.64 -19.79
CA THR A 268 7.58 0.05 -19.73
C THR A 268 7.55 1.40 -20.46
N PRO A 269 7.05 1.51 -21.72
CA PRO A 269 6.89 2.82 -22.37
C PRO A 269 5.96 3.78 -21.63
N LEU A 270 4.82 3.29 -21.11
CA LEU A 270 3.88 4.12 -20.34
C LEU A 270 4.56 4.69 -19.08
N TYR A 271 5.25 3.84 -18.32
CA TYR A 271 5.94 4.22 -17.10
C TYR A 271 7.11 5.16 -17.34
N GLN A 272 7.85 5.00 -18.44
CA GLN A 272 8.90 5.94 -18.83
C GLN A 272 8.31 7.32 -19.13
N ALA A 273 7.20 7.39 -19.88
CA ALA A 273 6.51 8.66 -20.15
C ALA A 273 5.97 9.31 -18.86
N ALA A 274 5.39 8.52 -17.96
CA ALA A 274 4.93 9.00 -16.65
C ALA A 274 6.09 9.54 -15.81
N ALA A 275 7.19 8.79 -15.74
CA ALA A 275 8.38 9.18 -15.00
C ALA A 275 9.01 10.45 -15.57
N GLU A 276 9.09 10.61 -16.88
CA GLU A 276 9.54 11.86 -17.51
C GLU A 276 8.64 13.05 -17.10
N ALA A 277 7.31 12.85 -17.18
CA ALA A 277 6.33 13.88 -16.80
C ALA A 277 6.42 14.27 -15.32
N ILE A 278 6.63 13.29 -14.42
CA ILE A 278 6.81 13.51 -12.98
C ILE A 278 8.16 14.19 -12.73
N ARG A 279 9.26 13.71 -13.31
CA ARG A 279 10.62 14.21 -13.08
C ARG A 279 10.84 15.63 -13.57
N ALA A 280 10.05 16.09 -14.53
CA ALA A 280 10.00 17.50 -14.91
C ALA A 280 9.56 18.43 -13.75
N ILE A 281 8.89 17.89 -12.72
CA ILE A 281 8.36 18.62 -11.56
C ILE A 281 9.05 18.18 -10.26
N ASP A 282 9.13 16.88 -10.02
CA ASP A 282 9.64 16.26 -8.79
C ASP A 282 10.84 15.34 -9.10
N PRO A 283 12.08 15.82 -8.91
CA PRO A 283 13.28 15.07 -9.26
C PRO A 283 13.68 14.00 -8.24
N ARG A 284 12.96 13.85 -7.11
CA ARG A 284 13.51 13.09 -5.94
C ARG A 284 12.57 12.05 -5.36
N THR A 285 11.26 12.27 -5.42
CA THR A 285 10.28 11.36 -4.81
C THR A 285 10.31 10.00 -5.52
N PRO A 286 10.35 8.87 -4.80
CA PRO A 286 10.31 7.55 -5.41
C PRO A 286 9.09 7.36 -6.34
N ILE A 287 9.30 6.67 -7.45
CA ILE A 287 8.25 6.25 -8.38
C ILE A 287 8.14 4.73 -8.31
N TRP A 288 6.94 4.23 -8.01
CA TRP A 288 6.60 2.83 -7.88
C TRP A 288 5.79 2.39 -9.09
N TYR A 289 6.13 1.25 -9.67
CA TYR A 289 5.41 0.67 -10.79
C TYR A 289 5.03 -0.77 -10.49
N GLU A 290 3.87 -1.18 -10.98
CA GLU A 290 3.38 -2.53 -10.89
C GLU A 290 3.64 -3.31 -12.18
N PRO A 291 3.82 -4.64 -12.10
CA PRO A 291 3.66 -5.51 -13.25
C PRO A 291 2.16 -5.60 -13.64
N ALA A 292 1.85 -6.21 -14.80
CA ALA A 292 0.45 -6.51 -15.11
C ALA A 292 -0.17 -7.40 -14.02
N VAL A 293 -1.44 -7.18 -13.67
CA VAL A 293 -2.23 -7.89 -12.64
C VAL A 293 -2.26 -9.42 -12.79
N LEU A 294 -1.84 -9.92 -13.95
CA LEU A 294 -1.64 -11.33 -14.20
C LEU A 294 -0.66 -11.97 -13.20
N PRO A 295 -0.96 -13.16 -12.66
CA PRO A 295 -0.01 -13.93 -11.87
C PRO A 295 1.38 -14.00 -12.53
N LYS A 296 2.37 -13.37 -11.89
CA LYS A 296 3.76 -13.40 -12.36
C LYS A 296 4.40 -14.72 -11.95
N VAL A 297 4.16 -15.72 -12.78
CA VAL A 297 4.75 -17.06 -12.68
C VAL A 297 6.10 -17.18 -13.41
N THR A 298 6.49 -16.14 -14.15
CA THR A 298 7.79 -15.99 -14.83
C THR A 298 8.53 -14.73 -14.33
N ASP A 299 9.57 -14.28 -15.05
CA ASP A 299 10.28 -13.02 -14.77
C ASP A 299 9.28 -11.85 -14.67
N VAL A 300 9.56 -10.83 -13.86
CA VAL A 300 8.63 -9.71 -13.59
C VAL A 300 8.73 -8.66 -14.70
N PHE A 301 9.90 -8.04 -14.85
CA PHE A 301 10.28 -7.21 -15.99
C PHE A 301 11.62 -7.70 -16.56
N LYS A 302 11.84 -7.57 -17.88
CA LYS A 302 13.13 -7.97 -18.48
C LYS A 302 14.29 -7.07 -18.07
N GLU A 303 14.01 -5.82 -17.75
CA GLU A 303 14.95 -4.77 -17.36
C GLU A 303 14.30 -3.81 -16.36
N LYS A 304 15.07 -2.84 -15.84
CA LYS A 304 14.54 -1.76 -15.00
C LYS A 304 13.63 -0.85 -15.86
N PRO A 305 12.32 -0.77 -15.62
CA PRO A 305 11.40 0.00 -16.45
C PRO A 305 11.79 1.48 -16.60
N LEU A 306 12.28 2.11 -15.53
CA LEU A 306 12.69 3.52 -15.56
C LEU A 306 14.17 3.72 -15.89
N GLY A 307 14.85 2.69 -16.42
CA GLY A 307 16.24 2.75 -16.82
C GLY A 307 17.17 3.15 -15.67
N ASN A 308 17.81 4.33 -15.79
CA ASN A 308 18.80 4.85 -14.85
C ASN A 308 18.21 5.69 -13.71
N ASP A 309 16.89 5.87 -13.62
CA ASP A 309 16.30 6.56 -12.47
C ASP A 309 16.60 5.76 -11.19
N THR A 310 17.32 6.38 -10.24
CA THR A 310 17.72 5.72 -9.00
C THR A 310 16.60 5.67 -7.96
N GLN A 311 15.52 6.42 -8.18
CA GLN A 311 14.37 6.56 -7.30
C GLN A 311 13.18 5.76 -7.88
N GLN A 312 13.45 4.53 -8.29
CA GLN A 312 12.48 3.63 -8.90
C GLN A 312 12.28 2.38 -8.02
N GLY A 313 11.04 1.91 -7.92
CA GLY A 313 10.70 0.74 -7.14
C GLY A 313 9.61 -0.12 -7.78
N LEU A 314 9.64 -1.42 -7.48
CA LEU A 314 8.59 -2.36 -7.81
C LEU A 314 7.53 -2.35 -6.70
N ALA A 315 6.32 -1.93 -7.06
CA ALA A 315 5.11 -2.21 -6.31
C ALA A 315 4.55 -3.57 -6.79
N TYR A 316 4.08 -4.41 -5.87
CA TYR A 316 3.55 -5.72 -6.22
C TYR A 316 2.49 -6.20 -5.24
N HIS A 317 1.55 -7.00 -5.73
CA HIS A 317 0.47 -7.57 -4.95
C HIS A 317 0.64 -9.08 -4.77
N ILE A 318 0.21 -9.59 -3.61
CA ILE A 318 0.13 -11.03 -3.35
C ILE A 318 -1.20 -11.37 -2.68
N TYR A 319 -2.12 -11.93 -3.47
CA TYR A 319 -3.40 -12.42 -3.01
C TYR A 319 -3.49 -13.94 -3.05
N CYS A 320 -4.27 -14.50 -2.13
CA CYS A 320 -4.86 -15.83 -2.27
C CYS A 320 -6.34 -15.68 -2.62
N GLN A 321 -6.94 -16.74 -3.16
CA GLN A 321 -8.35 -16.71 -3.53
C GLN A 321 -9.24 -16.75 -2.28
N PRO A 322 -10.42 -16.13 -2.31
CA PRO A 322 -11.41 -16.28 -1.25
C PRO A 322 -11.69 -17.76 -0.96
N GLY A 323 -11.63 -18.15 0.32
CA GLY A 323 -11.83 -19.54 0.75
C GLY A 323 -10.57 -20.43 0.76
N ASP A 324 -9.40 -19.91 0.38
CA ASP A 324 -8.14 -20.66 0.43
C ASP A 324 -7.70 -21.05 1.86
N GLY A 325 -8.31 -20.49 2.89
CA GLY A 325 -8.14 -20.91 4.30
C GLY A 325 -9.06 -22.04 4.76
N ALA A 326 -10.06 -22.43 3.96
CA ALA A 326 -11.17 -23.29 4.41
C ALA A 326 -10.83 -24.79 4.49
N GLY A 327 -9.73 -25.24 3.87
CA GLY A 327 -9.35 -26.65 3.86
C GLY A 327 -7.87 -26.87 3.54
N PRO A 328 -7.34 -28.07 3.83
CA PRO A 328 -5.91 -28.35 3.68
C PRO A 328 -5.41 -28.26 2.23
N MET A 329 -6.25 -28.63 1.25
CA MET A 329 -5.87 -28.59 -0.17
C MET A 329 -5.81 -27.16 -0.70
N SER A 330 -6.84 -26.34 -0.43
CA SER A 330 -6.87 -24.94 -0.88
C SER A 330 -5.77 -24.12 -0.19
N ALA A 331 -5.51 -24.41 1.08
CA ALA A 331 -4.37 -23.81 1.79
C ALA A 331 -3.03 -24.16 1.15
N ALA A 332 -2.82 -25.42 0.74
CA ALA A 332 -1.61 -25.84 0.06
C ALA A 332 -1.43 -25.15 -1.30
N ILE A 333 -2.51 -24.94 -2.05
CA ILE A 333 -2.50 -24.21 -3.33
C ILE A 333 -2.07 -22.75 -3.10
N CYS A 334 -2.69 -22.07 -2.15
CA CYS A 334 -2.33 -20.70 -1.77
C CYS A 334 -0.85 -20.63 -1.33
N TYR A 335 -0.36 -21.55 -0.50
CA TYR A 335 1.05 -21.56 -0.09
C TYR A 335 2.01 -21.70 -1.27
N MET A 336 1.71 -22.58 -2.23
CA MET A 336 2.53 -22.71 -3.44
C MET A 336 2.51 -21.44 -4.29
N ALA A 337 1.35 -20.77 -4.41
CA ALA A 337 1.25 -19.51 -5.13
C ALA A 337 2.04 -18.39 -4.45
N GLN A 338 1.92 -18.26 -3.12
CA GLN A 338 2.70 -17.30 -2.33
C GLN A 338 4.20 -17.54 -2.47
N ASP A 339 4.66 -18.79 -2.43
CA ASP A 339 6.07 -19.15 -2.61
C ASP A 339 6.58 -18.75 -3.99
N LEU A 340 5.78 -19.02 -5.03
CA LEU A 340 6.11 -18.67 -6.40
C LEU A 340 6.21 -17.15 -6.60
N PHE A 341 5.19 -16.39 -6.18
CA PHE A 341 5.15 -14.94 -6.37
C PHE A 341 6.25 -14.24 -5.57
N THR A 342 6.41 -14.61 -4.30
CA THR A 342 7.47 -14.09 -3.44
C THR A 342 8.84 -14.38 -4.04
N THR A 343 9.06 -15.61 -4.52
CA THR A 343 10.33 -15.99 -5.17
C THR A 343 10.59 -15.15 -6.40
N ASN A 344 9.59 -14.92 -7.25
CA ASN A 344 9.74 -14.17 -8.48
C ASN A 344 10.02 -12.69 -8.21
N TYR A 345 9.22 -12.03 -7.38
CA TYR A 345 9.43 -10.62 -7.03
C TYR A 345 10.78 -10.40 -6.34
N PHE A 346 11.14 -11.22 -5.35
CA PHE A 346 12.38 -11.02 -4.59
C PHE A 346 13.61 -11.39 -5.42
N SER A 347 13.52 -12.38 -6.30
CA SER A 347 14.63 -12.70 -7.21
C SER A 347 14.84 -11.58 -8.23
N TRP A 348 13.77 -10.98 -8.72
CA TRP A 348 13.84 -9.81 -9.59
C TRP A 348 14.50 -8.62 -8.90
N LEU A 349 14.07 -8.28 -7.67
CA LEU A 349 14.67 -7.21 -6.86
C LEU A 349 16.16 -7.46 -6.57
N ARG A 350 16.54 -8.70 -6.26
CA ARG A 350 17.96 -9.08 -6.08
C ARG A 350 18.78 -8.95 -7.36
N ARG A 351 18.21 -9.28 -8.51
CA ARG A 351 18.85 -9.15 -9.83
C ARG A 351 19.04 -7.68 -10.20
N PHE A 352 18.04 -6.84 -9.95
CA PHE A 352 18.06 -5.42 -10.26
C PHE A 352 18.37 -4.57 -9.03
N LYS A 353 19.60 -4.71 -8.51
CA LYS A 353 20.09 -3.93 -7.37
C LYS A 353 19.81 -2.42 -7.51
N GLY A 354 19.48 -1.78 -6.40
CA GLY A 354 19.12 -0.37 -6.36
C GLY A 354 17.67 -0.05 -6.70
N VAL A 355 16.85 -1.07 -7.05
CA VAL A 355 15.40 -0.91 -7.17
C VAL A 355 14.76 -1.23 -5.82
N GLY A 356 13.87 -0.35 -5.36
CA GLY A 356 13.09 -0.59 -4.15
C GLY A 356 12.00 -1.64 -4.36
N GLY A 357 11.53 -2.27 -3.28
CA GLY A 357 10.38 -3.16 -3.31
C GLY A 357 9.35 -2.76 -2.26
N PHE A 358 8.07 -2.87 -2.61
CA PHE A 358 6.95 -2.55 -1.73
C PHE A 358 5.76 -3.47 -2.06
N MET A 359 5.28 -4.24 -1.09
CA MET A 359 4.08 -5.07 -1.24
C MET A 359 2.84 -4.20 -0.99
N THR A 360 2.37 -3.54 -2.04
CA THR A 360 1.35 -2.48 -1.93
C THR A 360 -0.05 -3.01 -1.66
N GLU A 361 -0.29 -4.29 -1.95
CA GLU A 361 -1.49 -4.99 -1.52
C GLU A 361 -1.26 -6.48 -1.23
N PHE A 362 -2.00 -6.96 -0.23
CA PHE A 362 -2.13 -8.36 0.16
C PHE A 362 -3.25 -8.43 1.21
N GLY A 363 -3.72 -9.64 1.49
CA GLY A 363 -4.80 -9.83 2.46
C GLY A 363 -6.11 -10.08 1.74
N ALA A 364 -7.10 -9.18 1.94
CA ALA A 364 -8.48 -9.38 1.52
C ALA A 364 -9.11 -10.67 2.11
N ILE A 365 -8.83 -10.91 3.40
CA ILE A 365 -9.22 -12.13 4.11
C ILE A 365 -10.11 -11.84 5.32
N GLY A 366 -10.86 -12.86 5.74
CA GLY A 366 -11.53 -12.87 7.05
C GLY A 366 -10.55 -13.11 8.22
N ASP A 367 -11.10 -13.53 9.35
CA ASP A 367 -10.39 -13.73 10.62
C ASP A 367 -10.20 -15.22 10.98
N THR A 368 -10.51 -16.14 10.06
CA THR A 368 -10.39 -17.57 10.32
C THR A 368 -8.93 -17.96 10.54
N SER A 369 -8.67 -18.99 11.36
CA SER A 369 -7.30 -19.43 11.65
C SER A 369 -6.49 -19.77 10.40
N GLY A 370 -7.12 -20.34 9.36
CA GLY A 370 -6.45 -20.66 8.09
C GLY A 370 -6.04 -19.41 7.33
N GLU A 371 -6.93 -18.41 7.24
CA GLU A 371 -6.63 -17.13 6.61
C GLU A 371 -5.57 -16.33 7.37
N LEU A 372 -5.64 -16.29 8.70
CA LEU A 372 -4.63 -15.62 9.51
C LEU A 372 -3.25 -16.29 9.38
N LEU A 373 -3.18 -17.60 9.14
CA LEU A 373 -1.92 -18.29 8.84
C LEU A 373 -1.33 -17.87 7.48
N HIS A 374 -2.18 -17.68 6.46
CA HIS A 374 -1.77 -17.14 5.16
C HIS A 374 -1.19 -15.73 5.31
N LEU A 375 -1.88 -14.87 6.07
CA LEU A 375 -1.43 -13.53 6.37
C LEU A 375 -0.07 -13.52 7.09
N GLN A 376 0.06 -14.32 8.16
CA GLN A 376 1.32 -14.42 8.90
C GLN A 376 2.47 -14.96 8.04
N ARG A 377 2.21 -15.83 7.06
CA ARG A 377 3.23 -16.34 6.14
C ARG A 377 3.80 -15.21 5.28
N LEU A 378 2.95 -14.39 4.67
CA LEU A 378 3.39 -13.25 3.86
C LEU A 378 4.14 -12.21 4.69
N LEU A 379 3.67 -11.92 5.91
CA LEU A 379 4.35 -10.99 6.82
C LEU A 379 5.76 -11.47 7.21
N ARG A 380 5.96 -12.79 7.36
CA ARG A 380 7.30 -13.37 7.57
C ARG A 380 8.20 -13.21 6.34
N PHE A 381 7.68 -13.43 5.13
CA PHE A 381 8.45 -13.18 3.91
C PHE A 381 8.86 -11.71 3.77
N ALA A 382 7.96 -10.80 4.15
CA ALA A 382 8.28 -9.37 4.18
C ALA A 382 9.38 -9.05 5.21
N ASP A 383 9.30 -9.59 6.43
CA ASP A 383 10.32 -9.43 7.48
C ASP A 383 11.70 -9.97 7.00
N ASP A 384 11.74 -11.17 6.42
CA ASP A 384 12.97 -11.85 5.95
C ASP A 384 13.68 -11.08 4.83
N ALA A 385 12.92 -10.34 4.00
CA ALA A 385 13.42 -9.59 2.86
C ALA A 385 13.40 -8.07 3.07
N PHE A 386 13.10 -7.58 4.27
CA PHE A 386 12.93 -6.16 4.61
C PHE A 386 11.97 -5.41 3.68
N GLN A 387 10.92 -6.10 3.21
CA GLN A 387 9.92 -5.50 2.34
C GLN A 387 8.88 -4.75 3.16
N SER A 388 8.56 -3.54 2.71
CA SER A 388 7.45 -2.75 3.24
C SER A 388 6.13 -3.25 2.67
N TRP A 389 5.02 -3.00 3.36
CA TRP A 389 3.71 -3.48 2.94
C TRP A 389 2.53 -2.62 3.38
N THR A 390 1.43 -2.69 2.61
CA THR A 390 0.13 -2.11 2.94
C THR A 390 -0.98 -3.15 2.79
N TYR A 391 -1.69 -3.43 3.88
CA TYR A 391 -2.77 -4.41 3.91
C TYR A 391 -4.03 -3.89 3.19
N TRP A 392 -4.69 -4.74 2.40
CA TRP A 392 -6.01 -4.48 1.84
C TRP A 392 -7.10 -5.05 2.78
N MET A 393 -7.85 -4.23 3.53
CA MET A 393 -7.84 -2.76 3.60
C MET A 393 -8.25 -2.25 5.00
N LEU A 394 -8.20 -0.93 5.26
CA LEU A 394 -8.59 -0.37 6.57
C LEU A 394 -10.11 -0.44 6.80
N LYS A 395 -10.90 0.14 5.90
CA LYS A 395 -12.38 0.13 5.87
C LYS A 395 -12.82 0.00 4.41
N LYS A 396 -14.10 -0.27 4.14
CA LYS A 396 -14.59 -0.51 2.76
C LYS A 396 -14.46 0.68 1.81
N PHE A 397 -14.60 1.92 2.29
CA PHE A 397 -14.41 3.14 1.50
C PHE A 397 -15.18 3.18 0.15
N GLY A 398 -16.40 2.64 0.14
CA GLY A 398 -17.22 2.57 -1.06
C GLY A 398 -16.67 1.62 -2.13
N ASP A 399 -15.80 0.68 -1.77
CA ASP A 399 -15.32 -0.38 -2.64
C ASP A 399 -16.42 -1.40 -2.92
N PHE A 400 -16.72 -1.60 -4.20
CA PHE A 400 -17.67 -2.61 -4.67
C PHE A 400 -17.03 -3.55 -5.70
N THR A 401 -15.75 -3.38 -6.03
CA THR A 401 -14.94 -4.37 -6.75
C THR A 401 -14.13 -5.20 -5.76
N THR A 402 -14.84 -5.77 -4.80
CA THR A 402 -14.29 -6.54 -3.68
C THR A 402 -14.40 -8.04 -3.97
N ALA A 403 -13.45 -8.84 -3.46
CA ALA A 403 -13.44 -10.29 -3.61
C ALA A 403 -14.06 -11.02 -2.40
N ASN A 404 -14.22 -10.32 -1.27
CA ASN A 404 -14.61 -10.88 0.01
C ASN A 404 -15.30 -9.80 0.89
N ALA A 405 -16.41 -10.16 1.54
CA ALA A 405 -17.14 -9.21 2.38
C ALA A 405 -16.40 -8.85 3.69
N ALA A 406 -15.41 -9.66 4.10
CA ALA A 406 -14.71 -9.55 5.37
C ALA A 406 -13.28 -8.98 5.25
N GLU A 407 -12.96 -8.23 4.19
CA GLU A 407 -11.59 -7.79 3.87
C GLU A 407 -11.04 -6.73 4.84
N SER A 408 -11.90 -5.81 5.31
CA SER A 408 -11.51 -4.64 6.10
C SER A 408 -11.12 -4.95 7.55
N LEU A 409 -10.46 -4.01 8.22
CA LEU A 409 -10.21 -4.09 9.67
C LEU A 409 -11.43 -3.74 10.51
N TYR A 410 -12.45 -3.14 9.90
CA TYR A 410 -13.74 -2.87 10.52
C TYR A 410 -14.84 -3.65 9.80
N ASP A 411 -15.79 -4.18 10.56
CA ASP A 411 -17.00 -4.77 9.99
C ASP A 411 -18.06 -3.71 9.64
N GLU A 412 -19.22 -4.14 9.14
CA GLU A 412 -20.34 -3.25 8.78
C GLU A 412 -20.98 -2.54 10.00
N HIS A 413 -20.77 -3.05 11.21
CA HIS A 413 -21.26 -2.45 12.46
C HIS A 413 -20.25 -1.46 13.05
N GLY A 414 -19.02 -1.43 12.54
CA GLY A 414 -17.93 -0.61 13.06
C GLY A 414 -17.09 -1.27 14.12
N GLU A 415 -17.25 -2.57 14.31
CA GLU A 415 -16.45 -3.37 15.22
C GLU A 415 -15.10 -3.71 14.58
N LEU A 416 -14.06 -3.70 15.41
CA LEU A 416 -12.69 -3.95 14.97
C LEU A 416 -12.43 -5.47 14.88
N GLU A 417 -11.85 -5.91 13.77
CA GLU A 417 -11.40 -7.29 13.56
C GLU A 417 -10.10 -7.56 14.34
N VAL A 418 -10.22 -7.70 15.66
CA VAL A 418 -9.08 -7.81 16.60
C VAL A 418 -8.10 -8.93 16.23
N PRO A 419 -8.51 -10.16 15.83
CA PRO A 419 -7.57 -11.20 15.42
C PRO A 419 -6.69 -10.78 14.24
N LYS A 420 -7.29 -10.11 13.24
CA LYS A 420 -6.60 -9.59 12.06
C LYS A 420 -5.68 -8.43 12.43
N LEU A 421 -6.16 -7.47 13.23
CA LEU A 421 -5.33 -6.38 13.74
C LEU A 421 -4.12 -6.92 14.51
N LYS A 422 -4.30 -7.90 15.37
CA LYS A 422 -3.21 -8.52 16.14
C LYS A 422 -2.17 -9.20 15.24
N ALA A 423 -2.57 -9.75 14.10
CA ALA A 423 -1.62 -10.31 13.13
C ALA A 423 -0.79 -9.22 12.43
N LEU A 424 -1.40 -8.07 12.13
CA LEU A 424 -0.78 -6.94 11.40
C LEU A 424 0.04 -6.01 12.31
N SER A 425 -0.36 -5.82 13.57
CA SER A 425 0.27 -4.92 14.53
C SER A 425 1.52 -5.53 15.18
N ARG A 426 2.49 -5.89 14.35
CA ARG A 426 3.71 -6.62 14.72
C ARG A 426 4.72 -5.74 15.45
N THR A 427 5.53 -6.32 16.33
CA THR A 427 6.75 -5.62 16.81
C THR A 427 7.75 -5.56 15.66
N TYR A 428 8.24 -4.36 15.34
CA TYR A 428 9.20 -4.14 14.25
C TYR A 428 10.02 -2.87 14.46
N ALA A 429 10.99 -2.63 13.58
CA ALA A 429 11.83 -1.44 13.60
C ALA A 429 11.50 -0.48 12.44
N PRO A 430 10.58 0.50 12.62
CA PRO A 430 10.20 1.45 11.57
C PRO A 430 11.35 2.36 11.08
N ALA A 431 12.39 2.52 11.90
CA ALA A 431 13.62 3.20 11.53
C ALA A 431 14.83 2.52 12.17
N ILE A 432 15.84 2.18 11.38
CA ILE A 432 17.01 1.42 11.83
C ILE A 432 18.25 2.27 11.59
N GLY A 433 19.01 2.55 12.64
CA GLY A 433 20.27 3.31 12.65
C GLY A 433 21.45 2.60 11.97
N GLY A 434 21.18 1.88 10.88
CA GLY A 434 22.16 1.05 10.18
C GLY A 434 21.56 0.29 9.01
N THR A 435 22.25 -0.76 8.60
CA THR A 435 21.77 -1.69 7.56
C THR A 435 21.33 -3.00 8.21
N PRO A 436 20.05 -3.38 8.12
CA PRO A 436 19.56 -4.60 8.73
C PRO A 436 20.05 -5.84 7.99
N THR A 437 20.25 -6.92 8.75
CA THR A 437 20.64 -8.23 8.25
C THR A 437 19.70 -9.33 8.72
N ARG A 438 18.91 -9.08 9.78
CA ARG A 438 17.80 -9.94 10.20
C ARG A 438 16.72 -9.13 10.89
N MET A 439 15.45 -9.44 10.64
CA MET A 439 14.32 -9.00 11.46
C MET A 439 13.33 -10.16 11.56
N ALA A 440 12.83 -10.45 12.75
CA ALA A 440 11.86 -11.52 12.95
C ALA A 440 10.94 -11.20 14.11
N PHE A 441 9.65 -11.49 13.94
CA PHE A 441 8.64 -11.38 14.99
C PHE A 441 7.75 -12.61 15.05
N ASP A 442 7.59 -13.16 16.26
CA ASP A 442 6.66 -14.22 16.58
C ASP A 442 5.41 -13.62 17.27
N PRO A 443 4.24 -13.63 16.61
CA PRO A 443 3.02 -13.03 17.16
C PRO A 443 2.44 -13.79 18.36
N ASP A 444 2.77 -15.08 18.53
CA ASP A 444 2.23 -15.91 19.61
C ASP A 444 2.98 -15.62 20.92
N THR A 445 4.32 -15.65 20.85
CA THR A 445 5.18 -15.42 22.01
C THR A 445 5.46 -13.93 22.26
N GLY A 446 5.32 -13.08 21.23
CA GLY A 446 5.78 -11.70 21.26
C GLY A 446 7.31 -11.59 21.17
N ALA A 447 8.04 -12.66 20.84
CA ALA A 447 9.50 -12.56 20.67
C ALA A 447 9.83 -11.76 19.41
N PHE A 448 10.71 -10.76 19.55
CA PHE A 448 11.24 -9.99 18.42
C PHE A 448 12.76 -10.01 18.42
N GLU A 449 13.35 -10.08 17.23
CA GLU A 449 14.79 -9.88 17.02
C GLU A 449 15.04 -8.95 15.83
N LEU A 450 15.96 -8.01 16.02
CA LEU A 450 16.57 -7.20 14.98
C LEU A 450 18.09 -7.36 15.03
N VAL A 451 18.72 -7.66 13.91
CA VAL A 451 20.18 -7.63 13.74
C VAL A 451 20.53 -6.66 12.63
N PHE A 452 21.45 -5.73 12.90
CA PHE A 452 21.87 -4.73 11.93
C PHE A 452 23.32 -4.30 12.12
N VAL A 453 23.96 -3.86 11.04
CA VAL A 453 25.26 -3.17 11.11
C VAL A 453 25.01 -1.70 11.39
N ALA A 454 25.37 -1.23 12.58
CA ALA A 454 25.12 0.16 12.99
C ALA A 454 25.97 1.14 12.17
N SER A 455 25.33 2.11 11.51
CA SER A 455 26.03 3.07 10.65
C SER A 455 25.50 4.51 10.75
N VAL A 456 24.55 4.78 11.66
CA VAL A 456 23.99 6.12 11.90
C VAL A 456 24.26 6.56 13.33
N ARG A 457 24.82 7.77 13.49
CA ARG A 457 25.09 8.39 14.80
C ARG A 457 24.09 9.48 15.17
N THR A 458 23.51 10.13 14.17
CA THR A 458 22.76 11.38 14.30
C THR A 458 21.28 11.17 14.64
N ALA A 459 20.77 9.95 14.46
CA ALA A 459 19.40 9.59 14.77
C ALA A 459 19.31 8.16 15.33
N PRO A 460 18.39 7.89 16.27
CA PRO A 460 18.25 6.58 16.89
C PRO A 460 17.55 5.58 15.95
N THR A 461 17.83 4.28 16.19
CA THR A 461 16.90 3.21 15.81
C THR A 461 15.60 3.39 16.62
N VAL A 462 14.46 3.13 16.00
CA VAL A 462 13.14 3.16 16.66
C VAL A 462 12.56 1.77 16.57
N LEU A 463 12.10 1.24 17.72
CA LEU A 463 11.28 0.05 17.80
C LEU A 463 9.82 0.44 18.05
N TYR A 464 8.91 -0.20 17.35
CA TYR A 464 7.50 -0.26 17.70
C TYR A 464 7.21 -1.59 18.40
N VAL A 465 6.54 -1.52 19.55
CA VAL A 465 6.21 -2.65 20.43
C VAL A 465 4.75 -2.48 20.87
N ASN A 466 3.80 -3.24 20.31
CA ASN A 466 2.39 -3.09 20.73
C ASN A 466 2.19 -3.67 22.14
N GLU A 467 2.25 -2.80 23.15
CA GLU A 467 2.16 -3.18 24.57
C GLU A 467 0.83 -3.85 24.88
N GLU A 468 -0.25 -3.44 24.23
CA GLU A 468 -1.60 -3.89 24.53
C GLU A 468 -1.89 -5.29 23.96
N LEU A 469 -1.57 -5.51 22.69
CA LEU A 469 -1.88 -6.76 22.00
C LEU A 469 -0.87 -7.87 22.27
N HIS A 470 0.42 -7.52 22.43
CA HIS A 470 1.50 -8.51 22.48
C HIS A 470 2.28 -8.50 23.80
N TYR A 471 2.19 -7.47 24.64
CA TYR A 471 2.96 -7.39 25.89
C TYR A 471 2.15 -6.83 27.07
N PRO A 472 0.96 -7.41 27.40
CA PRO A 472 0.05 -6.84 28.41
C PRO A 472 0.64 -6.82 29.84
N HIS A 473 1.75 -7.52 30.07
CA HIS A 473 2.49 -7.53 31.33
C HIS A 473 3.85 -6.81 31.24
N GLY A 474 4.07 -6.07 30.15
CA GLY A 474 5.33 -5.42 29.81
C GLY A 474 6.29 -6.32 29.04
N TYR A 475 7.43 -5.74 28.70
CA TYR A 475 8.51 -6.36 27.95
C TYR A 475 9.88 -5.98 28.52
N ASP A 476 10.90 -6.74 28.12
CA ASP A 476 12.32 -6.41 28.29
C ASP A 476 12.98 -6.27 26.92
N VAL A 477 13.96 -5.36 26.83
CA VAL A 477 14.77 -5.15 25.63
C VAL A 477 16.21 -5.46 25.95
N GLU A 478 16.79 -6.41 25.23
CA GLU A 478 18.19 -6.80 25.35
C GLU A 478 18.98 -6.32 24.14
N VAL A 479 20.19 -5.79 24.37
CA VAL A 479 21.08 -5.28 23.32
C VAL A 479 22.45 -5.94 23.43
N THR A 480 22.90 -6.54 22.33
CA THR A 480 24.22 -7.16 22.21
C THR A 480 24.99 -6.52 21.05
N PRO A 481 26.25 -6.07 21.25
CA PRO A 481 26.98 -6.02 22.52
C PRO A 481 26.38 -5.03 23.53
N THR A 482 26.49 -5.37 24.82
CA THR A 482 26.00 -4.51 25.91
C THR A 482 26.64 -3.12 25.86
N GLY A 483 25.82 -2.09 26.06
CA GLY A 483 26.26 -0.70 26.06
C GLY A 483 26.45 -0.07 24.68
N CYS A 484 26.08 -0.77 23.60
CA CYS A 484 26.15 -0.19 22.25
C CYS A 484 24.95 0.69 21.88
N LEU A 485 23.79 0.48 22.48
CA LEU A 485 22.64 1.36 22.30
C LEU A 485 22.18 1.90 23.66
N ASN A 486 21.85 3.18 23.68
CA ASN A 486 21.20 3.85 24.80
C ASN A 486 19.69 3.83 24.55
N MET A 487 18.96 3.16 25.44
CA MET A 487 17.52 3.02 25.33
C MET A 487 16.79 4.18 26.02
N ARG A 488 15.74 4.69 25.36
CA ARG A 488 14.82 5.69 25.91
C ARG A 488 13.40 5.38 25.44
N SER A 489 12.42 5.38 26.35
CA SER A 489 11.01 5.38 25.94
C SER A 489 10.68 6.71 25.27
N LEU A 490 10.10 6.66 24.07
CA LEU A 490 9.67 7.84 23.33
C LEU A 490 8.25 8.21 23.74
N GLU A 491 7.34 7.24 23.63
CA GLU A 491 5.92 7.29 23.98
C GLU A 491 5.38 5.86 24.11
N LYS A 492 4.08 5.69 24.42
CA LYS A 492 3.45 4.36 24.48
C LYS A 492 3.72 3.63 23.16
N ASN A 493 4.12 2.36 23.24
CA ASN A 493 4.48 1.49 22.13
C ASN A 493 5.78 1.83 21.37
N TYR A 494 6.52 2.90 21.71
CA TYR A 494 7.72 3.30 20.96
C TYR A 494 8.95 3.48 21.83
N VAL A 495 10.05 2.84 21.41
CA VAL A 495 11.36 2.89 22.07
C VAL A 495 12.42 3.39 21.10
N GLU A 496 13.22 4.37 21.54
CA GLU A 496 14.41 4.82 20.82
C GLU A 496 15.66 4.13 21.35
N LEU A 497 16.50 3.69 20.44
CA LEU A 497 17.80 3.07 20.70
C LEU A 497 18.88 3.87 19.98
N GLY A 498 19.44 4.85 20.68
CA GLY A 498 20.49 5.72 20.16
C GLY A 498 21.86 5.06 20.23
N LEU A 499 22.68 5.20 19.18
CA LEU A 499 24.03 4.64 19.20
C LEU A 499 24.87 5.28 20.32
N ALA A 500 25.51 4.44 21.14
CA ALA A 500 26.36 4.93 22.21
C ALA A 500 27.60 5.67 21.66
N ALA A 501 28.15 6.58 22.46
CA ALA A 501 29.33 7.37 22.08
C ALA A 501 30.61 6.53 21.87
N SER A 502 30.61 5.27 22.31
CA SER A 502 31.72 4.33 22.11
C SER A 502 32.04 4.14 20.63
N ALA A 503 33.30 4.36 20.24
CA ALA A 503 33.76 4.13 18.88
C ALA A 503 33.61 2.68 18.42
N ARG A 504 33.57 1.71 19.35
CA ARG A 504 33.47 0.26 19.06
C ARG A 504 32.08 -0.16 18.56
N CYS A 505 31.05 0.66 18.74
CA CYS A 505 29.68 0.30 18.39
C CYS A 505 29.27 0.74 16.98
N PHE A 506 29.95 1.74 16.42
CA PHE A 506 29.73 2.13 15.02
C PHE A 506 30.45 1.17 14.08
N GLY A 507 29.74 0.68 13.07
CA GLY A 507 30.18 -0.39 12.18
C GLY A 507 30.08 -1.79 12.80
N ALA A 508 29.67 -1.91 14.07
CA ALA A 508 29.47 -3.20 14.70
C ALA A 508 28.11 -3.81 14.29
N VAL A 509 28.08 -5.14 14.29
CA VAL A 509 26.81 -5.89 14.29
C VAL A 509 26.17 -5.72 15.66
N VAL A 510 24.94 -5.23 15.68
CA VAL A 510 24.13 -5.05 16.88
C VAL A 510 22.89 -5.91 16.76
N THR A 511 22.63 -6.69 17.80
CA THR A 511 21.42 -7.48 17.99
C THR A 511 20.55 -6.84 19.06
N VAL A 512 19.28 -6.67 18.77
CA VAL A 512 18.26 -6.18 19.68
C VAL A 512 17.17 -7.23 19.78
N GLN A 513 16.86 -7.66 20.99
CA GLN A 513 15.82 -8.64 21.26
C GLN A 513 14.77 -8.06 22.20
N VAL A 514 13.50 -8.36 21.94
CA VAL A 514 12.39 -8.01 22.84
C VAL A 514 11.73 -9.29 23.33
N HIS A 515 11.53 -9.35 24.64
CA HIS A 515 10.93 -10.50 25.32
C HIS A 515 9.71 -10.05 26.13
N ARG A 516 8.64 -10.84 26.08
CA ARG A 516 7.46 -10.64 26.93
C ARG A 516 7.78 -10.98 28.39
N LYS A 517 7.35 -10.13 29.33
CA LYS A 517 7.41 -10.43 30.77
C LYS A 517 6.37 -11.46 31.15
N ALA A 518 6.75 -12.35 32.08
CA ALA A 518 5.80 -13.26 32.69
C ALA A 518 4.76 -12.48 33.53
N PRO A 519 3.52 -12.97 33.65
CA PRO A 519 2.56 -12.38 34.58
C PRO A 519 3.12 -12.41 36.00
N ALA A 520 2.91 -11.34 36.77
CA ALA A 520 3.22 -11.38 38.20
C ALA A 520 2.33 -12.45 38.87
N ASN A 521 2.90 -13.24 39.81
CA ASN A 521 2.17 -14.30 40.52
C ASN A 521 0.80 -13.79 41.04
N GLY A 522 -0.30 -14.32 40.48
CA GLY A 522 -1.66 -14.01 40.89
C GLY A 522 -2.48 -13.12 39.94
N GLN A 523 -1.90 -12.55 38.89
CA GLN A 523 -2.67 -11.86 37.84
C GLN A 523 -3.13 -12.86 36.76
N ARG A 524 -4.45 -12.98 36.58
CA ARG A 524 -5.02 -13.58 35.36
C ARG A 524 -4.81 -12.62 34.20
N SER A 525 -4.57 -13.17 33.01
CA SER A 525 -4.50 -12.38 31.76
C SER A 525 -5.73 -11.47 31.66
N PRO A 526 -5.57 -10.17 31.37
CA PRO A 526 -6.72 -9.31 31.13
C PRO A 526 -7.52 -9.89 29.96
N GLN A 527 -8.82 -10.07 30.17
CA GLN A 527 -9.75 -10.19 29.06
C GLN A 527 -9.69 -8.86 28.31
N LEU A 528 -9.42 -8.90 27.01
CA LEU A 528 -9.58 -7.73 26.13
C LEU A 528 -10.98 -7.17 26.38
N LEU A 529 -11.07 -5.97 26.95
CA LEU A 529 -12.31 -5.23 27.02
C LEU A 529 -12.55 -4.71 25.60
N VAL A 530 -13.53 -5.32 24.95
CA VAL A 530 -14.03 -4.97 23.62
C VAL A 530 -14.60 -3.55 23.65
#